data_AF-A0A2K9AH21-F1
#
_entry.id   AF-A0A2K9AH21-F1
#
_cell.length_a   1.000
_cell.length_b   1.000
_cell.length_c   1.000
_cell.angle_alpha   90.00
_cell.angle_beta   90.00
_cell.angle_gamma   90.00
#
_symmetry.space_group_name_H-M   'P 1'
#
loop_
_entity.id
_entity.type
_entity.pdbx_description
1 polymer ?
#
loop_
_entity_poly.entity_id
_entity_poly.type
_entity_poly.pdbx_seq_one_letter_code
_entity_poly.pdbx_strand_id
1 'polypeptide(L)'
;MKFLFKVIVLPILSIVAIPLITLAILYKSVEIPVEDFTSDGDTVVLADMITEEMDAFLENNDSESVITLGVAQKEANLLLKETFLSMNSKFLDENATDDEKNYVLKEDMYGYQGTWVNFDEDIVEIESGIHIFVANFTYKTRLLITFKLEADTEEIVLTLDKLTIGNLPLAWAFGAADWAVTQITGNDLEETINDQLNGVATFNPTTREIRVEVQTLVDSQFQDDPQQAALINSLMAFVDENELFEIGFTDGSFDASLALGKTKDATPPFELDAADRIMTEADLTAMLESKATSLILSTLSTTTNPYIEFGELTLNKVLDYMLKDQQVSPGVLQEVVMFENYVMKAYVPYVSMTDTEFVVNIPLNISSIAEPTHQFQTIIKIDATPTISGSDLVITLNELTAGEVSVTNEHLPNIVTLLGDTNLIVDGNIVIQNFDQQMNQAGMSIESVEVTNSKLRMYVVLSDSIPLGDIQDAIEGVLGGISDNPEVPAEVNDAIDDVLNSITDPQGDPEQAVEDFMETFEGLSEEDQQAVYDALQEEFQNSEYSLEDILGLVP
;
A
#
# COMPACT_ATOMS: atom_id res chain seq x y z
N MET A 1 51.71 -55.81 37.38
CA MET A 1 50.54 -54.94 37.68
C MET A 1 50.27 -53.88 36.62
N LYS A 2 51.19 -52.96 36.29
CA LYS A 2 50.95 -51.91 35.25
C LYS A 2 50.62 -52.46 33.84
N PHE A 3 51.20 -53.59 33.44
CA PHE A 3 50.93 -54.25 32.16
C PHE A 3 49.53 -54.90 32.10
N LEU A 4 49.16 -55.65 33.14
CA LEU A 4 47.82 -56.24 33.31
C LEU A 4 46.72 -55.18 33.38
N PHE A 5 46.99 -54.04 34.02
CA PHE A 5 46.06 -52.92 34.07
C PHE A 5 45.83 -52.30 32.68
N LYS A 6 46.89 -52.07 31.90
CA LYS A 6 46.77 -51.50 30.55
C LYS A 6 46.17 -52.44 29.51
N VAL A 7 46.40 -53.75 29.60
CA VAL A 7 46.02 -54.72 28.57
C VAL A 7 44.69 -55.41 28.85
N ILE A 8 44.26 -55.52 30.12
CA ILE A 8 43.02 -56.21 30.49
C ILE A 8 42.03 -55.26 31.16
N VAL A 9 42.49 -54.49 32.16
CA VAL A 9 41.59 -53.61 32.93
C VAL A 9 41.14 -52.41 32.11
N LEU A 10 42.02 -51.79 31.31
CA LEU A 10 41.71 -50.63 30.48
C LEU A 10 40.70 -50.95 29.37
N PRO A 11 40.82 -52.06 28.59
CA PRO A 11 39.80 -52.44 27.62
C PRO A 11 38.46 -52.81 28.26
N ILE A 12 38.45 -53.51 29.40
CA ILE A 12 37.20 -53.83 30.13
C ILE A 12 36.56 -52.53 30.66
N LEU A 13 37.36 -51.64 31.25
CA LEU A 13 36.89 -50.30 31.66
C LEU A 13 36.38 -49.52 30.46
N SER A 14 37.01 -49.56 29.30
CA SER A 14 36.52 -48.89 28.09
C SER A 14 35.21 -49.51 27.60
N ILE A 15 35.08 -50.84 27.57
CA ILE A 15 33.86 -51.55 27.16
C ILE A 15 32.68 -51.23 28.10
N VAL A 16 32.93 -51.00 29.39
CA VAL A 16 31.89 -50.65 30.37
C VAL A 16 31.65 -49.14 30.43
N ALA A 17 32.72 -48.33 30.39
CA ALA A 17 32.65 -46.88 30.51
C ALA A 17 32.08 -46.22 29.25
N ILE A 18 32.35 -46.73 28.05
CA ILE A 18 31.81 -46.13 26.81
C ILE A 18 30.27 -46.17 26.82
N PRO A 19 29.59 -47.31 27.04
CA PRO A 19 28.13 -47.33 27.16
C PRO A 19 27.60 -46.45 28.31
N LEU A 20 28.28 -46.43 29.46
CA LEU A 20 27.87 -45.59 30.59
C LEU A 20 28.02 -44.09 30.29
N ILE A 21 29.07 -43.70 29.58
CA ILE A 21 29.29 -42.32 29.13
C ILE A 21 28.25 -41.97 28.06
N THR A 22 27.97 -42.85 27.10
CA THR A 22 26.92 -42.64 26.10
C THR A 22 25.55 -42.47 26.78
N LEU A 23 25.20 -43.34 27.73
CA LEU A 23 23.97 -43.21 28.53
C LEU A 23 23.97 -41.94 29.39
N ALA A 24 25.11 -41.49 29.91
CA ALA A 24 25.18 -40.23 30.65
C ALA A 24 24.98 -39.00 29.73
N ILE A 25 25.52 -39.04 28.51
CA ILE A 25 25.37 -37.96 27.53
C ILE A 25 23.93 -37.90 27.01
N LEU A 26 23.32 -39.05 26.70
CA LEU A 26 21.93 -39.13 26.24
C LEU A 26 20.90 -38.84 27.35
N TYR A 27 21.32 -38.73 28.62
CA TYR A 27 20.40 -38.48 29.72
C TYR A 27 20.05 -37.00 29.83
N LYS A 28 18.76 -36.70 29.76
CA LYS A 28 18.21 -35.36 30.05
C LYS A 28 16.76 -35.54 30.47
N SER A 29 16.43 -35.11 31.69
CA SER A 29 15.05 -35.04 32.15
C SER A 29 14.42 -33.75 31.64
N VAL A 30 13.16 -33.85 31.23
CA VAL A 30 12.30 -32.73 30.84
C VAL A 30 11.00 -32.79 31.63
N GLU A 31 10.36 -31.65 31.79
CA GLU A 31 9.05 -31.51 32.41
C GLU A 31 8.08 -30.99 31.35
N ILE A 32 6.88 -31.55 31.31
CA ILE A 32 5.86 -31.13 30.35
C ILE A 32 5.39 -29.73 30.79
N PRO A 33 5.39 -28.71 29.91
CA PRO A 33 4.90 -27.37 30.23
C PRO A 33 3.36 -27.38 30.29
N VAL A 34 2.80 -27.90 31.37
CA VAL A 34 1.34 -28.12 31.51
C VAL A 34 0.54 -26.83 31.31
N GLU A 35 1.09 -25.68 31.74
CA GLU A 35 0.48 -24.36 31.62
C GLU A 35 0.29 -23.91 30.16
N ASP A 36 1.10 -24.42 29.22
CA ASP A 36 0.99 -24.13 27.79
C ASP A 36 -0.03 -25.02 27.07
N PHE A 37 -0.49 -26.08 27.75
CA PHE A 37 -1.53 -26.99 27.27
C PHE A 37 -2.91 -26.68 27.87
N THR A 38 -3.07 -25.53 28.52
CA THR A 38 -4.32 -25.06 29.12
C THR A 38 -4.74 -23.75 28.48
N SER A 39 -5.97 -23.71 27.95
CA SER A 39 -6.60 -22.47 27.51
C SER A 39 -7.67 -22.03 28.51
N ASP A 40 -7.90 -20.72 28.58
CA ASP A 40 -9.14 -20.13 29.10
C ASP A 40 -10.14 -19.81 27.95
N GLY A 41 -9.82 -20.15 26.69
CA GLY A 41 -10.56 -19.74 25.48
C GLY A 41 -10.70 -20.81 24.39
N ASP A 42 -11.61 -20.56 23.43
CA ASP A 42 -12.00 -21.43 22.31
C ASP A 42 -10.89 -21.57 21.23
N THR A 43 -11.11 -22.49 20.29
CA THR A 43 -10.23 -22.79 19.15
C THR A 43 -9.90 -21.55 18.32
N VAL A 44 -8.64 -21.38 17.94
CA VAL A 44 -8.20 -20.27 17.07
C VAL A 44 -8.85 -20.37 15.68
N VAL A 45 -9.64 -19.36 15.31
CA VAL A 45 -10.23 -19.21 13.98
C VAL A 45 -9.60 -17.98 13.33
N LEU A 46 -8.92 -18.17 12.20
CA LEU A 46 -8.22 -17.09 11.47
C LEU A 46 -9.12 -15.88 11.19
N ALA A 47 -10.40 -16.11 10.88
CA ALA A 47 -11.36 -15.04 10.64
C ALA A 47 -11.63 -14.19 11.89
N ASP A 48 -11.65 -14.81 13.07
CA ASP A 48 -11.86 -14.12 14.34
C ASP A 48 -10.61 -13.30 14.70
N MET A 49 -9.40 -13.84 14.47
CA MET A 49 -8.14 -13.10 14.64
C MET A 49 -8.07 -11.86 13.75
N ILE A 50 -8.38 -12.00 12.45
CA ILE A 50 -8.39 -10.86 11.52
C ILE A 50 -9.39 -9.80 12.00
N THR A 51 -10.54 -10.24 12.53
CA THR A 51 -11.56 -9.32 13.01
C THR A 51 -11.08 -8.59 14.27
N GLU A 52 -10.54 -9.29 15.26
CA GLU A 52 -10.03 -8.71 16.51
C GLU A 52 -8.91 -7.71 16.25
N GLU A 53 -7.94 -8.07 15.42
CA GLU A 53 -6.79 -7.22 15.09
C GLU A 53 -7.20 -5.99 14.27
N MET A 54 -8.14 -6.15 13.34
CA MET A 54 -8.68 -5.02 12.57
C MET A 54 -9.50 -4.09 13.47
N ASP A 55 -10.34 -4.61 14.36
CA ASP A 55 -11.10 -3.79 15.31
C ASP A 55 -10.17 -3.00 16.23
N ALA A 56 -9.12 -3.63 16.77
CA ALA A 56 -8.10 -2.98 17.60
C ALA A 56 -7.36 -1.87 16.82
N PHE A 57 -6.97 -2.15 15.57
CA PHE A 57 -6.32 -1.17 14.70
C PHE A 57 -7.24 0.03 14.38
N LEU A 58 -8.51 -0.21 14.07
CA LEU A 58 -9.45 0.85 13.73
C LEU A 58 -9.89 1.67 14.95
N GLU A 59 -9.89 1.09 16.16
CA GLU A 59 -10.19 1.82 17.41
C GLU A 59 -9.13 2.89 17.70
N ASN A 60 -7.84 2.56 17.53
CA ASN A 60 -6.75 3.51 17.79
C ASN A 60 -5.51 3.20 16.94
N ASN A 61 -5.37 3.90 15.81
CA ASN A 61 -4.18 3.81 14.95
C ASN A 61 -3.38 5.12 14.93
N ASP A 62 -2.10 5.01 14.63
CA ASP A 62 -1.12 6.06 14.36
C ASP A 62 -0.08 5.57 13.32
N SER A 63 1.02 6.30 13.12
CA SER A 63 2.04 5.93 12.12
C SER A 63 2.88 4.70 12.51
N GLU A 64 2.86 4.29 13.78
CA GLU A 64 3.59 3.12 14.29
C GLU A 64 2.68 1.88 14.40
N SER A 65 1.39 2.03 14.14
CA SER A 65 0.41 0.96 14.32
C SER A 65 0.57 -0.16 13.30
N VAL A 66 0.49 -1.40 13.79
CA VAL A 66 0.60 -2.64 13.02
C VAL A 66 -0.66 -3.48 13.17
N ILE A 67 -0.97 -4.27 12.16
CA ILE A 67 -1.95 -5.37 12.23
C ILE A 67 -1.15 -6.65 12.35
N THR A 68 -1.31 -7.40 13.43
CA THR A 68 -0.48 -8.58 13.71
C THR A 68 -1.31 -9.85 13.73
N LEU A 69 -1.10 -10.73 12.75
CA LEU A 69 -1.68 -12.06 12.75
C LEU A 69 -0.68 -13.04 13.37
N GLY A 70 -0.94 -13.48 14.59
CA GLY A 70 0.00 -14.29 15.36
C GLY A 70 -0.59 -15.57 15.92
N VAL A 71 0.19 -16.65 15.95
CA VAL A 71 -0.14 -17.87 16.70
C VAL A 71 0.64 -17.87 18.00
N ALA A 72 -0.07 -17.80 19.13
CA ALA A 72 0.57 -17.90 20.43
C ALA A 72 1.10 -19.33 20.67
N GLN A 73 2.21 -19.43 21.41
CA GLN A 73 2.80 -20.71 21.82
C GLN A 73 1.78 -21.64 22.48
N LYS A 74 0.90 -21.09 23.31
CA LYS A 74 -0.16 -21.86 23.96
C LYS A 74 -1.13 -22.46 22.95
N GLU A 75 -1.49 -21.72 21.92
CA GLU A 75 -2.39 -22.18 20.86
C GLU A 75 -1.77 -23.29 20.04
N ALA A 76 -0.50 -23.14 19.64
CA ALA A 76 0.26 -24.19 18.98
C ALA A 76 0.31 -25.48 19.83
N ASN A 77 0.57 -25.34 21.14
CA ASN A 77 0.59 -26.47 22.06
C ASN A 77 -0.81 -27.07 22.30
N LEU A 78 -1.88 -26.28 22.29
CA LEU A 78 -3.25 -26.80 22.37
C LEU A 78 -3.62 -27.64 21.15
N LEU A 79 -3.23 -27.24 19.95
CA LEU A 79 -3.42 -28.04 18.73
C LEU A 79 -2.69 -29.40 18.84
N LEU A 80 -1.47 -29.40 19.40
CA LEU A 80 -0.74 -30.63 19.69
C LEU A 80 -1.49 -31.50 20.72
N LYS A 81 -2.04 -30.89 21.77
CA LYS A 81 -2.85 -31.60 22.78
C LYS A 81 -4.07 -32.29 22.18
N GLU A 82 -4.80 -31.64 21.29
CA GLU A 82 -5.95 -32.23 20.61
C GLU A 82 -5.55 -33.51 19.87
N THR A 83 -4.42 -33.46 19.17
CA THR A 83 -3.83 -34.63 18.50
C THR A 83 -3.46 -35.71 19.52
N PHE A 84 -2.83 -35.35 20.65
CA PHE A 84 -2.45 -36.30 21.70
C PHE A 84 -3.64 -36.95 22.40
N LEU A 85 -4.74 -36.21 22.61
CA LEU A 85 -5.96 -36.72 23.22
C LEU A 85 -6.63 -37.80 22.35
N SER A 86 -6.41 -37.78 21.03
CA SER A 86 -6.85 -38.86 20.14
C SER A 86 -6.11 -40.19 20.40
N MET A 87 -4.87 -40.12 20.88
CA MET A 87 -4.04 -41.28 21.23
C MET A 87 -4.25 -41.72 22.68
N ASN A 88 -4.34 -40.75 23.59
CA ASN A 88 -4.62 -40.97 25.01
C ASN A 88 -5.56 -39.89 25.56
N SER A 89 -6.84 -40.26 25.69
CA SER A 89 -7.89 -39.39 26.26
C SER A 89 -7.66 -38.94 27.72
N LYS A 90 -6.68 -39.51 28.41
CA LYS A 90 -6.31 -39.18 29.80
C LYS A 90 -5.06 -38.31 29.92
N PHE A 91 -4.43 -37.96 28.80
CA PHE A 91 -3.26 -37.09 28.79
C PHE A 91 -3.57 -35.75 29.48
N LEU A 92 -2.76 -35.40 30.48
CA LEU A 92 -2.90 -34.21 31.33
C LEU A 92 -4.23 -34.10 32.12
N ASP A 93 -5.00 -35.20 32.29
CA ASP A 93 -6.15 -35.24 33.20
C ASP A 93 -5.68 -35.29 34.66
N GLU A 94 -5.96 -34.24 35.44
CA GLU A 94 -5.56 -34.15 36.85
C GLU A 94 -6.10 -35.30 37.73
N ASN A 95 -7.20 -35.93 37.30
CA ASN A 95 -7.85 -37.02 38.03
C ASN A 95 -7.35 -38.41 37.62
N ALA A 96 -6.49 -38.51 36.59
CA ALA A 96 -5.93 -39.77 36.13
C ALA A 96 -4.65 -40.15 36.89
N THR A 97 -4.23 -41.41 36.77
CA THR A 97 -2.97 -41.87 37.39
C THR A 97 -1.75 -41.25 36.68
N ASP A 98 -0.59 -41.21 37.34
CA ASP A 98 0.63 -40.64 36.76
C ASP A 98 1.05 -41.32 35.45
N ASP A 99 0.78 -42.62 35.30
CA ASP A 99 1.08 -43.35 34.05
C ASP A 99 0.11 -43.00 32.92
N GLU A 100 -1.12 -42.61 33.24
CA GLU A 100 -2.14 -42.24 32.26
C GLU A 100 -2.07 -40.76 31.87
N LYS A 101 -1.69 -39.87 32.78
CA LYS A 101 -1.67 -38.42 32.49
C LYS A 101 -0.34 -37.90 31.94
N ASN A 102 0.79 -38.53 32.27
CA ASN A 102 2.12 -38.00 31.93
C ASN A 102 2.67 -38.50 30.57
N TYR A 103 1.92 -39.34 29.85
CA TYR A 103 2.38 -39.94 28.60
C TYR A 103 1.28 -39.92 27.54
N VAL A 104 1.60 -39.42 26.35
CA VAL A 104 0.74 -39.55 25.16
C VAL A 104 0.68 -41.01 24.72
N LEU A 105 1.81 -41.72 24.81
CA LEU A 105 1.90 -43.15 24.54
C LEU A 105 2.71 -43.83 25.64
N LYS A 106 2.16 -44.87 26.26
CA LYS A 106 2.82 -45.64 27.31
C LYS A 106 2.85 -47.12 26.95
N GLU A 107 4.05 -47.68 26.86
CA GLU A 107 4.32 -49.10 26.64
C GLU A 107 5.14 -49.69 27.79
N ASP A 108 5.29 -51.01 27.83
CA ASP A 108 6.02 -51.72 28.91
C ASP A 108 7.48 -51.27 29.04
N MET A 109 8.15 -50.97 27.93
CA MET A 109 9.58 -50.65 27.89
C MET A 109 9.88 -49.16 27.66
N TYR A 110 8.91 -48.36 27.22
CA TYR A 110 9.12 -46.93 26.98
C TYR A 110 7.83 -46.13 27.13
N GLY A 111 7.97 -44.82 27.35
CA GLY A 111 6.87 -43.88 27.46
C GLY A 111 7.24 -42.59 26.74
N TYR A 112 6.35 -42.12 25.88
CA TYR A 112 6.46 -40.86 25.17
C TYR A 112 5.60 -39.83 25.90
N GLN A 113 6.25 -38.80 26.45
CA GLN A 113 5.61 -37.78 27.27
C GLN A 113 4.79 -36.79 26.44
N GLY A 114 5.06 -36.70 25.13
CA GLY A 114 4.49 -35.70 24.23
C GLY A 114 5.57 -34.82 23.61
N THR A 115 5.11 -33.89 22.77
CA THR A 115 5.92 -32.84 22.16
C THR A 115 5.27 -31.50 22.47
N TRP A 116 6.09 -30.48 22.71
CA TRP A 116 5.66 -29.09 22.82
C TRP A 116 6.59 -28.19 22.02
N VAL A 117 6.09 -27.01 21.72
CA VAL A 117 6.78 -25.95 20.99
C VAL A 117 7.03 -24.78 21.94
N ASN A 118 8.20 -24.16 21.79
CA ASN A 118 8.55 -22.92 22.44
C ASN A 118 9.01 -21.90 21.37
N PHE A 119 8.45 -20.70 21.40
CA PHE A 119 8.83 -19.58 20.55
C PHE A 119 9.67 -18.59 21.35
N ASP A 120 10.87 -18.27 20.89
CA ASP A 120 11.82 -17.39 21.57
C ASP A 120 12.65 -16.62 20.55
N GLU A 121 12.52 -15.29 20.53
CA GLU A 121 13.18 -14.42 19.55
C GLU A 121 13.09 -14.97 18.12
N ASP A 122 14.19 -15.23 17.42
CA ASP A 122 14.22 -15.76 16.05
C ASP A 122 14.16 -17.30 15.97
N ILE A 123 13.75 -17.97 17.05
CA ILE A 123 13.90 -19.42 17.22
C ILE A 123 12.58 -20.10 17.59
N VAL A 124 12.36 -21.26 16.96
CA VAL A 124 11.38 -22.26 17.41
C VAL A 124 12.09 -23.50 17.94
N GLU A 125 11.79 -23.85 19.19
CA GLU A 125 12.21 -25.11 19.81
C GLU A 125 11.05 -26.11 19.83
N ILE A 126 11.28 -27.29 19.26
CA ILE A 126 10.39 -28.44 19.33
C ILE A 126 11.04 -29.45 20.27
N GLU A 127 10.44 -29.65 21.44
CA GLU A 127 10.97 -30.54 22.48
C GLU A 127 10.02 -31.70 22.73
N SER A 128 10.59 -32.91 22.83
CA SER A 128 9.87 -34.15 23.11
C SER A 128 10.49 -34.92 24.25
N GLY A 129 9.68 -35.40 25.20
CA GLY A 129 10.13 -36.23 26.32
C GLY A 129 10.00 -37.73 26.05
N ILE A 130 11.07 -38.50 26.27
CA ILE A 130 11.07 -39.97 26.13
C ILE A 130 11.65 -40.62 27.38
N HIS A 131 10.89 -41.56 27.95
CA HIS A 131 11.31 -42.38 29.07
C HIS A 131 11.49 -43.85 28.64
N ILE A 132 12.54 -44.50 29.11
CA ILE A 132 12.79 -45.94 28.91
C ILE A 132 12.74 -46.63 30.27
N PHE A 133 11.90 -47.65 30.39
CA PHE A 133 11.66 -48.38 31.63
C PHE A 133 12.49 -49.67 31.64
N VAL A 134 13.43 -49.77 32.58
CA VAL A 134 14.28 -50.95 32.77
C VAL A 134 14.20 -51.41 34.22
N ALA A 135 13.41 -52.46 34.47
CA ALA A 135 13.12 -52.97 35.82
C ALA A 135 12.62 -51.86 36.77
N ASN A 136 13.40 -51.51 37.80
CA ASN A 136 13.04 -50.48 38.78
C ASN A 136 13.66 -49.09 38.46
N PHE A 137 14.17 -48.89 37.25
CA PHE A 137 14.84 -47.66 36.83
C PHE A 137 14.17 -47.07 35.59
N THR A 138 13.88 -45.77 35.64
CA THR A 138 13.40 -44.99 34.49
C THR A 138 14.54 -44.14 33.97
N TYR A 139 15.01 -44.45 32.77
CA TYR A 139 15.95 -43.62 32.06
C TYR A 139 15.20 -42.51 31.32
N LYS A 140 15.63 -41.26 31.48
CA LYS A 140 14.99 -40.10 30.86
C LYS A 140 15.88 -39.48 29.80
N THR A 141 15.31 -39.24 28.64
CA THR A 141 15.96 -38.52 27.54
C THR A 141 14.97 -37.56 26.91
N ARG A 142 15.48 -36.66 26.07
CA ARG A 142 14.67 -35.74 25.28
C ARG A 142 15.14 -35.73 23.84
N LEU A 143 14.23 -35.42 22.92
CA LEU A 143 14.58 -34.91 21.60
C LEU A 143 14.37 -33.40 21.65
N LEU A 144 15.36 -32.61 21.24
CA LEU A 144 15.19 -31.18 21.02
C LEU A 144 15.63 -30.86 19.59
N ILE A 145 14.74 -30.22 18.85
CA ILE A 145 14.97 -29.67 17.53
C ILE A 145 14.79 -28.16 17.64
N THR A 146 15.76 -27.39 17.17
CA THR A 146 15.73 -25.93 17.20
C THR A 146 15.92 -25.44 15.78
N PHE A 147 14.96 -24.66 15.28
CA PHE A 147 15.07 -23.96 14.02
C PHE A 147 15.20 -22.46 14.27
N LYS A 148 16.07 -21.82 13.51
CA LYS A 148 16.12 -20.38 13.39
C LYS A 148 15.30 -19.96 12.17
N LEU A 149 14.48 -18.93 12.31
CA LEU A 149 13.71 -18.33 11.23
C LEU A 149 14.45 -17.12 10.68
N GLU A 150 14.56 -17.06 9.36
CA GLU A 150 14.89 -15.86 8.60
C GLU A 150 13.78 -15.71 7.56
N ALA A 151 13.02 -14.62 7.62
CA ALA A 151 11.87 -14.41 6.76
C ALA A 151 11.82 -12.98 6.24
N ASP A 152 11.50 -12.84 4.97
CA ASP A 152 11.23 -11.58 4.29
C ASP A 152 10.09 -11.79 3.28
N THR A 153 9.86 -10.80 2.41
CA THR A 153 8.82 -10.85 1.37
C THR A 153 9.16 -11.78 0.20
N GLU A 154 10.42 -12.20 0.04
CA GLU A 154 10.86 -13.11 -1.02
C GLU A 154 10.81 -14.56 -0.56
N GLU A 155 11.27 -14.82 0.67
CA GLU A 155 11.44 -16.16 1.20
C GLU A 155 11.26 -16.29 2.71
N ILE A 156 10.85 -17.50 3.12
CA ILE A 156 10.80 -17.92 4.52
C ILE A 156 11.75 -19.11 4.67
N VAL A 157 12.80 -18.96 5.47
CA VAL A 157 13.86 -19.93 5.68
C VAL A 157 13.91 -20.38 7.14
N LEU A 158 13.64 -21.67 7.36
CA LEU A 158 13.85 -22.34 8.64
C LEU A 158 15.17 -23.12 8.60
N THR A 159 16.18 -22.62 9.30
CA THR A 159 17.50 -23.25 9.39
C THR A 159 17.59 -24.11 10.65
N LEU A 160 17.92 -25.39 10.50
CA LEU A 160 18.16 -26.27 11.64
C LEU A 160 19.45 -25.86 12.38
N ASP A 161 19.29 -25.11 13.46
CA ASP A 161 20.40 -24.70 14.34
C ASP A 161 20.87 -25.88 15.21
N LYS A 162 19.91 -26.61 15.80
CA LYS A 162 20.21 -27.64 16.80
C LYS A 162 19.32 -28.87 16.65
N LEU A 163 19.93 -30.03 16.69
CA LEU A 163 19.27 -31.31 16.94
C LEU A 163 20.01 -31.99 18.07
N THR A 164 19.35 -32.36 19.16
CA THR A 164 19.96 -33.11 20.27
C THR A 164 19.08 -34.25 20.75
N ILE A 165 19.70 -35.38 21.09
CA ILE A 165 19.06 -36.42 21.93
C ILE A 165 19.75 -36.40 23.29
N GLY A 166 19.00 -36.07 24.34
CA GLY A 166 19.57 -35.78 25.64
C GLY A 166 20.48 -34.56 25.60
N ASN A 167 21.78 -34.77 25.89
CA ASN A 167 22.84 -33.79 25.70
C ASN A 167 23.77 -34.14 24.51
N LEU A 168 23.44 -35.16 23.71
CA LEU A 168 24.21 -35.50 22.51
C LEU A 168 23.76 -34.58 21.36
N PRO A 169 24.60 -33.63 20.88
CA PRO A 169 24.32 -32.93 19.64
C PRO A 169 24.37 -33.91 18.48
N LEU A 170 23.42 -33.80 17.56
CA LEU A 170 23.24 -34.58 16.35
C LEU A 170 23.16 -33.71 15.10
N ALA A 171 23.26 -32.39 15.21
CA ALA A 171 23.30 -31.50 14.05
C ALA A 171 24.43 -31.89 13.06
N TRP A 172 25.60 -32.30 13.58
CA TRP A 172 26.70 -32.85 12.76
C TRP A 172 26.33 -34.12 11.99
N ALA A 173 25.32 -34.86 12.46
CA ALA A 173 24.90 -36.09 11.84
C ALA A 173 24.21 -35.82 10.51
N PHE A 174 23.51 -34.71 10.25
CA PHE A 174 22.78 -34.51 8.98
C PHE A 174 23.66 -34.64 7.73
N GLY A 175 24.86 -34.04 7.72
CA GLY A 175 25.81 -34.19 6.60
C GLY A 175 26.39 -35.60 6.44
N ALA A 176 26.32 -36.44 7.48
CA ALA A 176 26.72 -37.86 7.44
C ALA A 176 25.53 -38.83 7.38
N ALA A 177 24.33 -38.35 7.70
CA ALA A 177 23.07 -39.07 7.83
C ALA A 177 22.34 -39.08 6.52
N ASP A 178 22.44 -38.05 5.68
CA ASP A 178 22.01 -38.15 4.28
C ASP A 178 22.71 -39.35 3.58
N TRP A 179 24.03 -39.46 3.75
CA TRP A 179 24.80 -40.63 3.31
C TRP A 179 24.33 -41.94 3.97
N ALA A 180 24.09 -41.97 5.28
CA ALA A 180 23.73 -43.20 5.99
C ALA A 180 22.26 -43.65 5.77
N VAL A 181 21.30 -42.72 5.72
CA VAL A 181 19.87 -42.94 5.48
C VAL A 181 19.67 -43.44 4.04
N THR A 182 20.32 -42.83 3.06
CA THR A 182 20.32 -43.29 1.67
C THR A 182 20.87 -44.72 1.54
N GLN A 183 21.92 -45.07 2.31
CA GLN A 183 22.51 -46.42 2.29
C GLN A 183 21.69 -47.47 3.07
N ILE A 184 20.92 -47.08 4.09
CA ILE A 184 20.17 -48.01 4.96
C ILE A 184 18.73 -48.21 4.46
N THR A 185 18.07 -47.14 4.03
CA THR A 185 16.65 -47.13 3.66
C THR A 185 16.42 -47.21 2.15
N GLY A 186 17.43 -46.85 1.35
CA GLY A 186 17.34 -46.78 -0.12
C GLY A 186 16.62 -45.53 -0.65
N ASN A 187 16.13 -44.67 0.25
CA ASN A 187 15.45 -43.42 -0.09
C ASN A 187 16.33 -42.24 0.31
N ASP A 188 16.29 -41.20 -0.51
CA ASP A 188 16.93 -39.93 -0.24
C ASP A 188 16.15 -39.20 0.88
N LEU A 189 16.87 -38.70 1.88
CA LEU A 189 16.27 -37.94 2.98
C LEU A 189 15.65 -36.64 2.46
N GLU A 190 16.28 -36.04 1.45
CA GLU A 190 15.77 -34.87 0.74
C GLU A 190 14.44 -35.18 0.05
N GLU A 191 14.38 -36.26 -0.74
CA GLU A 191 13.16 -36.70 -1.44
C GLU A 191 12.03 -37.00 -0.45
N THR A 192 12.33 -37.68 0.66
CA THR A 192 11.32 -38.02 1.68
C THR A 192 10.74 -36.79 2.37
N ILE A 193 11.56 -35.79 2.69
CA ILE A 193 11.10 -34.55 3.33
C ILE A 193 10.36 -33.68 2.31
N ASN A 194 10.89 -33.53 1.08
CA ASN A 194 10.24 -32.74 0.03
C ASN A 194 8.89 -33.32 -0.40
N ASP A 195 8.74 -34.64 -0.45
CA ASP A 195 7.45 -35.30 -0.69
C ASP A 195 6.41 -34.94 0.38
N GLN A 196 6.83 -34.77 1.65
CA GLN A 196 5.95 -34.36 2.74
C GLN A 196 5.61 -32.86 2.71
N LEU A 197 6.53 -32.03 2.21
CA LEU A 197 6.33 -30.59 2.02
C LEU A 197 5.44 -30.27 0.81
N ASN A 198 5.16 -31.25 -0.05
CA ASN A 198 4.17 -31.20 -1.14
C ASN A 198 4.33 -29.99 -2.07
N GLY A 199 5.58 -29.59 -2.35
CA GLY A 199 5.91 -28.48 -3.25
C GLY A 199 5.72 -27.07 -2.68
N VAL A 200 5.25 -26.93 -1.44
CA VAL A 200 5.09 -25.65 -0.74
C VAL A 200 6.43 -25.13 -0.20
N ALA A 201 7.33 -26.06 0.13
CA ALA A 201 8.67 -25.77 0.62
C ALA A 201 9.67 -26.77 0.05
N THR A 202 10.96 -26.39 0.07
CA THR A 202 12.08 -27.26 -0.30
C THR A 202 13.01 -27.43 0.89
N PHE A 203 13.48 -28.65 1.12
CA PHE A 203 14.47 -28.97 2.12
C PHE A 203 15.83 -29.20 1.46
N ASN A 204 16.86 -28.52 1.97
CA ASN A 204 18.23 -28.72 1.54
C ASN A 204 19.03 -29.41 2.66
N PRO A 205 19.47 -30.67 2.50
CA PRO A 205 20.18 -31.41 3.54
C PRO A 205 21.60 -30.87 3.81
N THR A 206 22.20 -30.14 2.86
CA THR A 206 23.56 -29.59 2.98
C THR A 206 23.55 -28.36 3.88
N THR A 207 22.64 -27.41 3.62
CA THR A 207 22.48 -26.20 4.42
C THR A 207 21.58 -26.44 5.65
N ARG A 208 20.79 -27.52 5.63
CA ARG A 208 19.78 -27.90 6.65
C ARG A 208 18.66 -26.88 6.78
N GLU A 209 18.27 -26.34 5.64
CA GLU A 209 17.26 -25.31 5.51
C GLU A 209 15.98 -25.91 4.94
N ILE A 210 14.84 -25.52 5.50
CA ILE A 210 13.55 -25.60 4.83
C ILE A 210 13.25 -24.20 4.30
N ARG A 211 13.07 -24.07 2.99
CA ARG A 211 12.86 -22.80 2.29
C ARG A 211 11.51 -22.80 1.59
N VAL A 212 10.73 -21.77 1.87
CA VAL A 212 9.49 -21.43 1.16
C VAL A 212 9.79 -20.20 0.32
N GLU A 213 9.62 -20.30 -0.99
CA GLU A 213 9.70 -19.13 -1.87
C GLU A 213 8.30 -18.53 -2.00
N VAL A 214 8.12 -17.27 -1.57
CA VAL A 214 6.83 -16.60 -1.58
C VAL A 214 6.29 -16.52 -3.01
N GLN A 215 7.16 -16.27 -4.00
CA GLN A 215 6.78 -16.25 -5.41
C GLN A 215 6.16 -17.58 -5.87
N THR A 216 6.69 -18.72 -5.40
CA THR A 216 6.14 -20.04 -5.75
C THR A 216 4.72 -20.22 -5.18
N LEU A 217 4.44 -19.64 -4.01
CA LEU A 217 3.09 -19.64 -3.43
C LEU A 217 2.12 -18.76 -4.24
N VAL A 218 2.54 -17.55 -4.60
CA VAL A 218 1.74 -16.63 -5.44
C VAL A 218 1.45 -17.27 -6.79
N ASP A 219 2.47 -17.78 -7.48
CA ASP A 219 2.32 -18.41 -8.80
C ASP A 219 1.42 -19.65 -8.75
N SER A 220 1.53 -20.46 -7.69
CA SER A 220 0.67 -21.63 -7.52
C SER A 220 -0.78 -21.26 -7.21
N GLN A 221 -1.02 -20.21 -6.42
CA GLN A 221 -2.36 -19.80 -6.00
C GLN A 221 -3.11 -19.05 -7.11
N PHE A 222 -2.38 -18.28 -7.92
CA PHE A 222 -2.93 -17.42 -8.98
C PHE A 222 -2.56 -17.89 -10.39
N GLN A 223 -2.24 -19.18 -10.55
CA GLN A 223 -1.83 -19.75 -11.84
C GLN A 223 -2.86 -19.50 -12.97
N ASP A 224 -4.14 -19.46 -12.62
CA ASP A 224 -5.25 -19.24 -13.55
C ASP A 224 -5.58 -17.74 -13.77
N ASP A 225 -4.93 -16.82 -13.03
CA ASP A 225 -5.12 -15.37 -13.14
C ASP A 225 -3.78 -14.60 -13.14
N PRO A 226 -3.10 -14.52 -14.30
CA PRO A 226 -1.81 -13.84 -14.43
C PRO A 226 -1.85 -12.34 -14.10
N GLN A 227 -3.02 -11.70 -14.23
CA GLN A 227 -3.17 -10.28 -13.91
C GLN A 227 -3.18 -10.09 -12.39
N GLN A 228 -3.93 -10.94 -11.67
CA GLN A 228 -3.93 -10.94 -10.21
C GLN A 228 -2.57 -11.31 -9.63
N ALA A 229 -1.84 -12.24 -10.26
CA ALA A 229 -0.47 -12.58 -9.86
C ALA A 229 0.51 -11.39 -10.01
N ALA A 230 0.50 -10.71 -11.17
CA ALA A 230 1.34 -9.53 -11.42
C ALA A 230 1.04 -8.38 -10.44
N LEU A 231 -0.23 -8.23 -10.08
CA LEU A 231 -0.69 -7.27 -9.10
C LEU A 231 -0.15 -7.58 -7.70
N ILE A 232 -0.30 -8.82 -7.23
CA ILE A 232 0.21 -9.23 -5.91
C ILE A 232 1.72 -9.07 -5.85
N ASN A 233 2.45 -9.43 -6.91
CA ASN A 233 3.89 -9.22 -6.98
C ASN A 233 4.27 -7.74 -6.85
N SER A 234 3.49 -6.84 -7.47
CA SER A 234 3.73 -5.39 -7.36
C SER A 234 3.43 -4.87 -5.94
N LEU A 235 2.39 -5.41 -5.29
CA LEU A 235 2.08 -5.11 -3.89
C LEU A 235 3.16 -5.64 -2.94
N MET A 236 3.70 -6.83 -3.19
CA MET A 236 4.79 -7.39 -2.39
C MET A 236 6.06 -6.56 -2.54
N ALA A 237 6.41 -6.13 -3.75
CA ALA A 237 7.54 -5.23 -3.98
C ALA A 237 7.34 -3.90 -3.24
N PHE A 238 6.14 -3.33 -3.30
CA PHE A 238 5.80 -2.12 -2.55
C PHE A 238 5.96 -2.30 -1.03
N VAL A 239 5.47 -3.42 -0.52
CA VAL A 239 5.54 -3.79 0.90
C VAL A 239 6.98 -3.94 1.34
N ASP A 240 7.83 -4.56 0.52
CA ASP A 240 9.26 -4.76 0.80
C ASP A 240 10.05 -3.45 0.77
N GLU A 241 9.91 -2.65 -0.30
CA GLU A 241 10.60 -1.36 -0.47
C GLU A 241 10.38 -0.40 0.70
N ASN A 242 9.26 -0.56 1.41
CA ASN A 242 8.84 0.31 2.51
C ASN A 242 8.87 -0.37 3.89
N GLU A 243 9.41 -1.58 3.99
CA GLU A 243 9.49 -2.36 5.22
C GLU A 243 8.12 -2.41 5.93
N LEU A 244 7.07 -2.72 5.17
CA LEU A 244 5.68 -2.76 5.67
C LEU A 244 5.30 -4.12 6.25
N PHE A 245 6.09 -5.16 6.03
CA PHE A 245 5.77 -6.51 6.45
C PHE A 245 6.91 -7.15 7.21
N GLU A 246 6.57 -7.78 8.33
CA GLU A 246 7.49 -8.48 9.19
C GLU A 246 6.90 -9.84 9.54
N ILE A 247 7.65 -10.92 9.28
CA ILE A 247 7.33 -12.27 9.78
C ILE A 247 8.43 -12.65 10.75
N GLY A 248 8.05 -13.07 11.95
CA GLY A 248 9.03 -13.45 12.95
C GLY A 248 8.46 -14.33 14.04
N PHE A 249 9.36 -15.00 14.75
CA PHE A 249 9.05 -15.42 16.10
C PHE A 249 9.29 -14.22 17.04
N THR A 250 8.49 -14.12 18.09
CA THR A 250 8.74 -13.26 19.24
C THR A 250 8.61 -14.11 20.51
N ASP A 251 8.90 -13.55 21.68
CA ASP A 251 8.80 -14.31 22.95
C ASP A 251 7.35 -14.78 23.18
N GLY A 252 7.11 -16.06 22.91
CA GLY A 252 5.81 -16.70 23.07
C GLY A 252 4.85 -16.64 21.87
N SER A 253 5.21 -16.08 20.71
CA SER A 253 4.35 -16.09 19.52
C SER A 253 5.12 -16.18 18.19
N PHE A 254 4.41 -16.61 17.15
CA PHE A 254 4.83 -16.50 15.76
C PHE A 254 3.91 -15.49 15.08
N ASP A 255 4.45 -14.38 14.61
CA ASP A 255 3.70 -13.21 14.21
C ASP A 255 4.00 -12.85 12.75
N ALA A 256 2.94 -12.53 12.00
CA ALA A 256 3.01 -11.86 10.70
C ALA A 256 2.34 -10.48 10.83
N SER A 257 3.14 -9.43 10.78
CA SER A 257 2.72 -8.05 11.05
C SER A 257 2.74 -7.21 9.79
N LEU A 258 1.70 -6.41 9.58
CA LEU A 258 1.60 -5.41 8.52
C LEU A 258 1.57 -4.00 9.14
N ALA A 259 2.59 -3.19 8.87
CA ALA A 259 2.73 -1.81 9.34
C ALA A 259 1.88 -0.81 8.53
N LEU A 260 0.57 -1.07 8.43
CA LEU A 260 -0.37 -0.22 7.71
C LEU A 260 -0.40 1.22 8.26
N GLY A 261 -0.09 1.40 9.55
CA GLY A 261 0.05 2.70 10.20
C GLY A 261 1.00 3.65 9.47
N LYS A 262 2.12 3.16 8.91
CA LYS A 262 3.07 3.99 8.15
C LYS A 262 2.43 4.70 6.96
N THR A 263 1.34 4.17 6.42
CA THR A 263 0.61 4.79 5.30
C THR A 263 -0.39 5.85 5.75
N LYS A 264 -0.60 6.04 7.06
CA LYS A 264 -1.61 6.95 7.61
C LYS A 264 -1.38 8.39 7.16
N ASP A 265 -2.45 9.02 6.70
CA ASP A 265 -2.51 10.48 6.52
C ASP A 265 -3.89 10.95 7.01
N ALA A 266 -3.88 11.65 8.15
CA ALA A 266 -5.07 12.17 8.80
C ALA A 266 -5.40 13.61 8.37
N THR A 267 -4.74 14.14 7.35
CA THR A 267 -5.09 15.44 6.76
C THR A 267 -6.55 15.38 6.28
N PRO A 268 -7.40 16.37 6.62
CA PRO A 268 -8.75 16.42 6.08
C PRO A 268 -8.71 16.44 4.55
N PRO A 269 -9.44 15.55 3.86
CA PRO A 269 -9.47 15.56 2.41
C PRO A 269 -10.17 16.83 1.93
N PHE A 270 -9.82 17.30 0.74
CA PHE A 270 -10.59 18.35 0.09
C PHE A 270 -11.99 17.83 -0.23
N GLU A 271 -13.01 18.57 0.20
CA GLU A 271 -14.40 18.28 -0.12
C GLU A 271 -14.98 19.47 -0.89
N LEU A 272 -15.51 19.19 -2.08
CA LEU A 272 -16.16 20.22 -2.88
C LEU A 272 -17.56 20.51 -2.34
N ASP A 273 -17.76 21.77 -1.94
CA ASP A 273 -19.04 22.27 -1.44
C ASP A 273 -20.16 22.09 -2.47
N ALA A 274 -21.37 21.82 -2.00
CA ALA A 274 -22.50 21.54 -2.89
C ALA A 274 -22.84 22.70 -3.84
N ALA A 275 -22.55 23.95 -3.43
CA ALA A 275 -22.74 25.15 -4.24
C ALA A 275 -21.68 25.30 -5.34
N ASP A 276 -20.50 24.70 -5.13
CA ASP A 276 -19.35 24.79 -6.03
C ASP A 276 -19.35 23.71 -7.12
N ARG A 277 -20.21 22.71 -7.00
CA ARG A 277 -20.30 21.59 -7.94
C ARG A 277 -20.99 21.99 -9.23
N ILE A 278 -20.37 21.61 -10.35
CA ILE A 278 -20.96 21.70 -11.68
C ILE A 278 -22.06 20.64 -11.78
N MET A 279 -23.29 21.06 -12.05
CA MET A 279 -24.43 20.14 -12.10
C MET A 279 -24.79 19.73 -13.51
N THR A 280 -24.59 20.65 -14.46
CA THR A 280 -25.02 20.53 -15.85
C THR A 280 -23.91 20.95 -16.82
N GLU A 281 -24.03 20.53 -18.07
CA GLU A 281 -23.16 20.97 -19.16
C GLU A 281 -23.18 22.50 -19.34
N ALA A 282 -24.33 23.14 -19.11
CA ALA A 282 -24.45 24.60 -19.15
C ALA A 282 -23.60 25.28 -18.07
N ASP A 283 -23.52 24.70 -16.86
CA ASP A 283 -22.68 25.23 -15.78
C ASP A 283 -21.19 25.10 -16.13
N LEU A 284 -20.80 23.98 -16.76
CA LEU A 284 -19.44 23.78 -17.25
C LEU A 284 -19.12 24.81 -18.33
N THR A 285 -20.00 24.99 -19.31
CA THR A 285 -19.83 25.98 -20.37
C THR A 285 -19.70 27.38 -19.81
N ALA A 286 -20.57 27.79 -18.88
CA ALA A 286 -20.49 29.10 -18.25
C ALA A 286 -19.17 29.30 -17.49
N MET A 287 -18.70 28.28 -16.78
CA MET A 287 -17.38 28.33 -16.12
C MET A 287 -16.25 28.50 -17.16
N LEU A 288 -16.25 27.72 -18.24
CA LEU A 288 -15.23 27.82 -19.29
C LEU A 288 -15.28 29.17 -20.02
N GLU A 289 -16.48 29.71 -20.27
CA GLU A 289 -16.69 31.05 -20.84
C GLU A 289 -16.15 32.15 -19.93
N SER A 290 -16.35 32.06 -18.61
CA SER A 290 -15.75 33.01 -17.65
C SER A 290 -14.22 33.02 -17.71
N LYS A 291 -13.61 31.89 -18.09
CA LYS A 291 -12.17 31.77 -18.31
C LYS A 291 -11.71 32.33 -19.65
N ALA A 292 -12.60 32.61 -20.60
CA ALA A 292 -12.23 33.32 -21.83
C ALA A 292 -11.76 34.76 -21.55
N THR A 293 -12.21 35.39 -20.46
CA THR A 293 -11.66 36.67 -19.99
C THR A 293 -10.16 36.57 -19.71
N SER A 294 -9.72 35.48 -19.06
CA SER A 294 -8.29 35.25 -18.78
C SER A 294 -7.45 35.09 -20.05
N LEU A 295 -8.05 34.47 -21.07
CA LEU A 295 -7.43 34.32 -22.37
C LEU A 295 -7.22 35.67 -23.04
N ILE A 296 -8.23 36.54 -23.02
CA ILE A 296 -8.15 37.89 -23.58
C ILE A 296 -7.03 38.68 -22.89
N LEU A 297 -6.97 38.64 -21.57
CA LEU A 297 -6.03 39.45 -20.80
C LEU A 297 -4.59 38.97 -20.96
N SER A 298 -4.36 37.66 -20.97
CA SER A 298 -3.02 37.09 -21.15
C SER A 298 -2.39 37.41 -22.51
N THR A 299 -3.19 37.76 -23.53
CA THR A 299 -2.65 38.24 -24.81
C THR A 299 -1.85 39.54 -24.66
N LEU A 300 -2.18 40.39 -23.69
CA LEU A 300 -1.54 41.69 -23.49
C LEU A 300 -0.14 41.56 -22.88
N SER A 301 0.09 40.50 -22.10
CA SER A 301 1.37 40.22 -21.45
C SER A 301 2.25 39.24 -22.24
N THR A 302 1.67 38.41 -23.11
CA THR A 302 2.43 37.39 -23.85
C THR A 302 3.14 37.94 -25.08
N THR A 303 4.23 37.27 -25.47
CA THR A 303 4.92 37.50 -26.76
C THR A 303 4.77 36.34 -27.74
N THR A 304 4.12 35.26 -27.29
CA THR A 304 3.89 34.04 -28.06
C THR A 304 2.39 33.73 -28.04
N ASN A 305 1.99 32.78 -27.20
CA ASN A 305 0.62 32.30 -27.10
C ASN A 305 0.00 32.79 -25.79
N PRO A 306 -1.26 33.23 -25.82
CA PRO A 306 -2.02 33.54 -24.63
C PRO A 306 -2.36 32.24 -23.89
N TYR A 307 -2.86 32.41 -22.67
CA TYR A 307 -3.10 31.30 -21.78
C TYR A 307 -4.35 31.48 -20.93
N ILE A 308 -4.85 30.37 -20.41
CA ILE A 308 -5.92 30.30 -19.42
C ILE A 308 -5.35 29.65 -18.18
N GLU A 309 -5.75 30.13 -17.00
CA GLU A 309 -5.32 29.56 -15.74
C GLU A 309 -6.46 28.89 -14.98
N PHE A 310 -6.16 27.69 -14.48
CA PHE A 310 -7.01 26.94 -13.58
C PHE A 310 -6.31 26.85 -12.22
N GLY A 311 -6.87 27.52 -11.22
CA GLY A 311 -6.52 27.24 -9.82
C GLY A 311 -7.06 25.88 -9.36
N GLU A 312 -6.60 25.43 -8.19
CA GLU A 312 -6.99 24.14 -7.61
C GLU A 312 -8.51 23.95 -7.54
N LEU A 313 -9.24 24.96 -7.05
CA LEU A 313 -10.70 24.89 -6.92
C LEU A 313 -11.37 24.65 -8.28
N THR A 314 -11.01 25.42 -9.31
CA THR A 314 -11.60 25.29 -10.64
C THR A 314 -11.28 23.92 -11.24
N LEU A 315 -10.05 23.44 -11.11
CA LEU A 315 -9.66 22.14 -11.62
C LEU A 315 -10.40 21.00 -10.89
N ASN A 316 -10.55 21.11 -9.57
CA ASN A 316 -11.28 20.14 -8.76
C ASN A 316 -12.79 20.13 -9.07
N LYS A 317 -13.39 21.28 -9.41
CA LYS A 317 -14.76 21.37 -9.93
C LYS A 317 -14.92 20.59 -11.24
N VAL A 318 -13.97 20.75 -12.18
CA VAL A 318 -13.98 20.02 -13.46
C VAL A 318 -13.78 18.53 -13.25
N LEU A 319 -12.84 18.13 -12.39
CA LEU A 319 -12.59 16.73 -12.06
C LEU A 319 -13.81 16.06 -11.42
N ASP A 320 -14.45 16.68 -10.43
CA ASP A 320 -15.68 16.15 -9.80
C ASP A 320 -16.79 15.95 -10.85
N TYR A 321 -17.00 16.93 -11.73
CA TYR A 321 -17.98 16.84 -12.81
C TYR A 321 -17.71 15.67 -13.77
N MET A 322 -16.47 15.54 -14.23
CA MET A 322 -16.06 14.49 -15.17
C MET A 322 -16.18 13.09 -14.55
N LEU A 323 -16.04 12.99 -13.22
CA LEU A 323 -16.14 11.74 -12.47
C LEU A 323 -17.53 11.44 -11.91
N LYS A 324 -18.47 12.39 -12.02
CA LYS A 324 -19.81 12.31 -11.44
C LYS A 324 -20.56 11.02 -11.76
N ASP A 325 -20.49 10.56 -13.01
CA ASP A 325 -21.18 9.34 -13.45
C ASP A 325 -20.52 8.05 -12.96
N GLN A 326 -19.28 8.14 -12.46
CA GLN A 326 -18.53 7.01 -11.89
C GLN A 326 -18.70 6.92 -10.36
N GLN A 327 -19.25 7.95 -9.73
CA GLN A 327 -19.46 7.98 -8.28
C GLN A 327 -20.59 7.02 -7.86
N VAL A 328 -20.33 6.16 -6.88
CA VAL A 328 -21.35 5.29 -6.26
C VAL A 328 -22.28 6.07 -5.33
N SER A 329 -21.77 7.15 -4.75
CA SER A 329 -22.51 8.16 -3.97
C SER A 329 -21.74 9.48 -4.01
N PRO A 330 -22.38 10.63 -3.71
CA PRO A 330 -21.70 11.93 -3.83
C PRO A 330 -20.36 11.97 -3.08
N GLY A 331 -19.27 12.19 -3.82
CA GLY A 331 -17.90 12.25 -3.29
C GLY A 331 -17.18 10.90 -3.15
N VAL A 332 -17.85 9.77 -3.43
CA VAL A 332 -17.29 8.41 -3.30
C VAL A 332 -17.27 7.74 -4.67
N LEU A 333 -16.07 7.38 -5.14
CA LEU A 333 -15.89 6.63 -6.39
C LEU A 333 -16.17 5.15 -6.20
N GLN A 334 -15.62 4.57 -5.15
CA GLN A 334 -15.71 3.13 -4.90
C GLN A 334 -16.01 2.85 -3.44
N GLU A 335 -16.86 1.85 -3.21
CA GLU A 335 -17.19 1.33 -1.89
C GLU A 335 -17.10 -0.20 -1.94
N VAL A 336 -16.29 -0.79 -1.03
CA VAL A 336 -16.07 -2.23 -0.95
C VAL A 336 -16.29 -2.69 0.48
N VAL A 337 -17.19 -3.66 0.67
CA VAL A 337 -17.37 -4.34 1.97
C VAL A 337 -16.31 -5.43 2.12
N MET A 338 -15.54 -5.39 3.20
CA MET A 338 -14.50 -6.35 3.54
C MET A 338 -14.92 -7.17 4.77
N PHE A 339 -14.75 -8.49 4.69
CA PHE A 339 -15.00 -9.42 5.81
C PHE A 339 -16.36 -9.24 6.52
N GLU A 340 -17.38 -8.77 5.78
CA GLU A 340 -18.75 -8.45 6.25
C GLU A 340 -18.87 -7.28 7.26
N ASN A 341 -17.79 -6.93 7.98
CA ASN A 341 -17.82 -5.99 9.10
C ASN A 341 -17.22 -4.62 8.79
N TYR A 342 -16.45 -4.51 7.71
CA TYR A 342 -15.69 -3.29 7.37
C TYR A 342 -16.09 -2.77 6.00
N VAL A 343 -15.95 -1.45 5.81
CA VAL A 343 -16.14 -0.81 4.52
C VAL A 343 -14.92 0.03 4.18
N MET A 344 -14.37 -0.23 2.99
CA MET A 344 -13.37 0.61 2.35
C MET A 344 -14.07 1.57 1.38
N LYS A 345 -13.71 2.85 1.44
CA LYS A 345 -14.18 3.90 0.54
C LYS A 345 -12.99 4.57 -0.12
N ALA A 346 -13.02 4.63 -1.44
CA ALA A 346 -12.18 5.53 -2.23
C ALA A 346 -12.98 6.76 -2.62
N TYR A 347 -12.49 7.94 -2.24
CA TYR A 347 -13.15 9.20 -2.54
C TYR A 347 -12.70 9.73 -3.91
N VAL A 348 -13.43 10.73 -4.42
CA VAL A 348 -13.07 11.44 -5.64
C VAL A 348 -11.67 12.07 -5.48
N PRO A 349 -10.73 11.82 -6.41
CA PRO A 349 -9.42 12.44 -6.40
C PRO A 349 -9.51 13.96 -6.53
N TYR A 350 -8.59 14.67 -5.89
CA TYR A 350 -8.45 16.11 -6.03
C TYR A 350 -7.00 16.49 -6.29
N VAL A 351 -6.81 17.59 -7.00
CA VAL A 351 -5.51 18.15 -7.31
C VAL A 351 -5.16 19.22 -6.29
N SER A 352 -3.90 19.19 -5.87
CA SER A 352 -3.22 20.32 -5.23
C SER A 352 -2.01 20.72 -6.07
N MET A 353 -1.74 22.02 -6.14
CA MET A 353 -0.62 22.61 -6.86
C MET A 353 0.16 23.53 -5.93
N THR A 354 1.48 23.42 -5.93
CA THR A 354 2.35 24.30 -5.15
C THR A 354 3.54 24.69 -6.00
N ASP A 355 3.66 25.98 -6.29
CA ASP A 355 4.63 26.54 -7.23
C ASP A 355 4.53 25.88 -8.62
N THR A 356 5.36 24.87 -8.88
CA THR A 356 5.39 24.09 -10.14
C THR A 356 4.98 22.63 -9.96
N GLU A 357 4.70 22.20 -8.72
CA GLU A 357 4.33 20.83 -8.40
C GLU A 357 2.83 20.61 -8.63
N PHE A 358 2.48 19.45 -9.18
CA PHE A 358 1.10 19.04 -9.42
C PHE A 358 0.90 17.66 -8.80
N VAL A 359 0.04 17.61 -7.79
CA VAL A 359 -0.18 16.41 -7.00
C VAL A 359 -1.64 15.99 -7.10
N VAL A 360 -1.87 14.76 -7.53
CA VAL A 360 -3.19 14.12 -7.47
C VAL A 360 -3.31 13.40 -6.13
N ASN A 361 -4.30 13.79 -5.33
CA ASN A 361 -4.57 13.22 -4.02
C ASN A 361 -5.78 12.28 -4.12
N ILE A 362 -5.63 11.04 -3.67
CA ILE A 362 -6.68 10.02 -3.66
C ILE A 362 -6.94 9.63 -2.20
N PRO A 363 -8.02 10.16 -1.57
CA PRO A 363 -8.35 9.83 -0.20
C PRO A 363 -8.95 8.42 -0.12
N LEU A 364 -8.50 7.65 0.86
CA LEU A 364 -9.02 6.35 1.21
C LEU A 364 -9.43 6.31 2.68
N ASN A 365 -10.51 5.60 2.97
CA ASN A 365 -10.97 5.35 4.33
C ASN A 365 -11.35 3.89 4.49
N ILE A 366 -10.93 3.27 5.59
CA ILE A 366 -11.44 1.99 6.05
C ILE A 366 -12.13 2.23 7.39
N SER A 367 -13.37 1.79 7.53
CA SER A 367 -14.14 1.98 8.77
C SER A 367 -14.94 0.74 9.14
N SER A 368 -15.21 0.59 10.43
CA SER A 368 -16.16 -0.40 10.93
C SER A 368 -17.59 -0.01 10.53
N ILE A 369 -18.35 -0.96 10.01
CA ILE A 369 -19.76 -0.76 9.68
C ILE A 369 -20.59 -0.57 10.95
N ALA A 370 -20.25 -1.29 12.03
CA ALA A 370 -20.94 -1.21 13.31
C ALA A 370 -20.60 0.09 14.07
N GLU A 371 -19.34 0.52 14.01
CA GLU A 371 -18.82 1.69 14.72
C GLU A 371 -18.03 2.62 13.76
N PRO A 372 -18.70 3.45 12.94
CA PRO A 372 -18.05 4.23 11.88
C PRO A 372 -17.00 5.25 12.34
N THR A 373 -16.92 5.54 13.63
CA THR A 373 -15.86 6.38 14.22
C THR A 373 -14.54 5.63 14.36
N HIS A 374 -14.57 4.29 14.37
CA HIS A 374 -13.37 3.45 14.30
C HIS A 374 -12.98 3.34 12.83
N GLN A 375 -11.97 4.14 12.47
CA GLN A 375 -11.58 4.32 11.10
C GLN A 375 -10.07 4.53 10.96
N PHE A 376 -9.58 4.12 9.82
CA PHE A 376 -8.27 4.40 9.31
C PHE A 376 -8.40 5.28 8.06
N GLN A 377 -7.58 6.32 7.98
CA GLN A 377 -7.58 7.26 6.86
C GLN A 377 -6.17 7.41 6.30
N THR A 378 -6.08 7.43 4.98
CA THR A 378 -4.87 7.75 4.24
C THR A 378 -5.21 8.57 3.01
N ILE A 379 -4.23 9.31 2.50
CA ILE A 379 -4.29 10.02 1.23
C ILE A 379 -3.10 9.55 0.43
N ILE A 380 -3.37 8.90 -0.69
CA ILE A 380 -2.36 8.57 -1.69
C ILE A 380 -2.09 9.85 -2.48
N LYS A 381 -0.88 10.38 -2.38
CA LYS A 381 -0.42 11.58 -3.08
C LYS A 381 0.43 11.14 -4.27
N ILE A 382 0.05 11.56 -5.47
CA ILE A 382 0.74 11.18 -6.69
C ILE A 382 1.29 12.43 -7.34
N ASP A 383 2.61 12.58 -7.33
CA ASP A 383 3.30 13.59 -8.12
C ASP A 383 3.06 13.28 -9.59
N ALA A 384 2.58 14.26 -10.33
CA ALA A 384 2.16 14.05 -11.70
C ALA A 384 2.51 15.23 -12.61
N THR A 385 2.50 14.97 -13.91
CA THR A 385 2.77 15.97 -14.95
C THR A 385 1.62 16.01 -15.93
N PRO A 386 0.84 17.10 -15.97
CA PRO A 386 -0.21 17.27 -16.96
C PRO A 386 0.41 17.59 -18.33
N THR A 387 -0.14 16.99 -19.38
CA THR A 387 0.24 17.23 -20.78
C THR A 387 -0.98 17.14 -21.68
N ILE A 388 -0.94 17.78 -22.85
CA ILE A 388 -1.95 17.59 -23.89
C ILE A 388 -1.45 16.56 -24.89
N SER A 389 -2.27 15.54 -25.16
CA SER A 389 -1.99 14.52 -26.16
C SER A 389 -3.21 14.33 -27.06
N GLY A 390 -3.14 14.86 -28.28
CA GLY A 390 -4.31 14.90 -29.16
C GLY A 390 -5.37 15.83 -28.58
N SER A 391 -6.58 15.30 -28.34
CA SER A 391 -7.68 16.07 -27.75
C SER A 391 -7.83 15.91 -26.22
N ASP A 392 -6.90 15.18 -25.60
CA ASP A 392 -7.07 14.70 -24.23
C ASP A 392 -6.05 15.37 -23.31
N LEU A 393 -6.46 15.65 -22.08
CA LEU A 393 -5.55 16.03 -21.01
C LEU A 393 -5.03 14.74 -20.35
N VAL A 394 -3.74 14.50 -20.47
CA VAL A 394 -3.05 13.32 -19.94
C VAL A 394 -2.20 13.74 -18.75
N ILE A 395 -2.55 13.22 -17.58
CA ILE A 395 -1.83 13.43 -16.32
C ILE A 395 -0.96 12.19 -16.11
N THR A 396 0.33 12.35 -16.37
CA THR A 396 1.32 11.28 -16.20
C THR A 396 1.77 11.19 -14.75
N LEU A 397 1.67 10.00 -14.18
CA LEU A 397 1.99 9.73 -12.79
C LEU A 397 3.49 9.44 -12.65
N ASN A 398 4.16 10.10 -11.72
CA ASN A 398 5.61 10.05 -11.56
C ASN A 398 6.04 9.27 -10.32
N GLU A 399 5.52 9.67 -9.16
CA GLU A 399 5.85 9.12 -7.85
C GLU A 399 4.60 9.09 -6.98
N LEU A 400 4.46 8.07 -6.14
CA LEU A 400 3.34 7.93 -5.21
C LEU A 400 3.86 7.94 -3.79
N THR A 401 3.22 8.71 -2.92
CA THR A 401 3.49 8.77 -1.49
C THR A 401 2.20 8.53 -0.70
N ALA A 402 2.25 7.74 0.36
CA ALA A 402 1.17 7.57 1.32
C ALA A 402 1.74 7.56 2.74
N GLY A 403 1.43 8.59 3.54
CA GLY A 403 2.05 8.74 4.87
C GLY A 403 3.57 8.87 4.77
N GLU A 404 4.29 7.92 5.36
CA GLU A 404 5.77 7.83 5.39
C GLU A 404 6.35 6.95 4.28
N VAL A 405 5.50 6.40 3.42
CA VAL A 405 5.80 5.36 2.43
C VAL A 405 5.79 5.97 1.03
N SER A 406 6.74 5.60 0.17
CA SER A 406 6.86 6.10 -1.20
C SER A 406 7.12 4.99 -2.22
N VAL A 407 6.65 5.18 -3.45
CA VAL A 407 6.81 4.24 -4.58
C VAL A 407 7.21 5.00 -5.83
N THR A 408 8.24 4.48 -6.49
CA THR A 408 8.73 5.05 -7.74
C THR A 408 7.97 4.51 -8.96
N ASN A 409 8.19 5.14 -10.12
CA ASN A 409 7.45 4.93 -11.36
C ASN A 409 7.37 3.47 -11.86
N GLU A 410 8.34 2.60 -11.52
CA GLU A 410 8.37 1.23 -12.04
C GLU A 410 7.15 0.38 -11.63
N HIS A 411 6.61 0.61 -10.43
CA HIS A 411 5.51 -0.19 -9.87
C HIS A 411 4.16 0.53 -9.90
N LEU A 412 4.15 1.82 -10.24
CA LEU A 412 2.96 2.66 -10.23
C LEU A 412 1.82 2.17 -11.13
N PRO A 413 2.06 1.79 -12.41
CA PRO A 413 0.98 1.38 -13.30
C PRO A 413 0.15 0.22 -12.74
N ASN A 414 0.80 -0.78 -12.13
CA ASN A 414 0.13 -1.97 -11.59
C ASN A 414 -0.69 -1.64 -10.33
N ILE A 415 -0.21 -0.71 -9.50
CA ILE A 415 -0.93 -0.24 -8.31
C ILE A 415 -2.13 0.60 -8.74
N VAL A 416 -1.99 1.46 -9.74
CA VAL A 416 -3.05 2.33 -10.23
C VAL A 416 -4.17 1.53 -10.92
N THR A 417 -3.85 0.38 -11.54
CA THR A 417 -4.87 -0.57 -12.03
C THR A 417 -5.80 -1.09 -10.92
N LEU A 418 -5.38 -1.11 -9.64
CA LEU A 418 -6.25 -1.49 -8.51
C LEU A 418 -7.42 -0.55 -8.30
N LEU A 419 -7.25 0.73 -8.64
CA LEU A 419 -8.31 1.73 -8.57
C LEU A 419 -9.39 1.49 -9.65
N GLY A 420 -9.15 0.49 -10.51
CA GLY A 420 -10.05 0.01 -11.54
C GLY A 420 -9.68 0.56 -12.92
N ASP A 421 -9.77 -0.31 -13.93
CA ASP A 421 -9.84 0.09 -15.34
C ASP A 421 -11.14 0.88 -15.55
N THR A 422 -11.08 2.16 -15.24
CA THR A 422 -12.11 3.15 -15.57
C THR A 422 -11.73 3.84 -16.87
N ASN A 423 -12.67 4.51 -17.52
CA ASN A 423 -12.34 5.39 -18.66
C ASN A 423 -11.36 6.51 -18.28
N LEU A 424 -11.12 6.72 -16.97
CA LEU A 424 -10.20 7.71 -16.42
C LEU A 424 -8.75 7.23 -16.41
N ILE A 425 -8.48 5.95 -16.18
CA ILE A 425 -7.11 5.42 -16.06
C ILE A 425 -6.79 4.63 -17.32
N VAL A 426 -5.90 5.16 -18.15
CA VAL A 426 -5.50 4.53 -19.42
C VAL A 426 -3.98 4.47 -19.48
N ASP A 427 -3.44 3.27 -19.67
CA ASP A 427 -2.00 3.00 -19.75
C ASP A 427 -1.20 3.59 -18.57
N GLY A 428 -1.74 3.54 -17.36
CA GLY A 428 -1.11 4.06 -16.14
C GLY A 428 -1.12 5.59 -16.00
N ASN A 429 -1.86 6.31 -16.86
CA ASN A 429 -2.08 7.75 -16.75
C ASN A 429 -3.53 8.05 -16.42
N ILE A 430 -3.79 9.20 -15.78
CA ILE A 430 -5.14 9.75 -15.68
C ILE A 430 -5.42 10.53 -16.96
N VAL A 431 -6.44 10.12 -17.72
CA VAL A 431 -6.80 10.69 -19.03
C VAL A 431 -8.19 11.30 -18.95
N ILE A 432 -8.26 12.61 -19.17
CA ILE A 432 -9.52 13.33 -19.38
C ILE A 432 -9.75 13.43 -20.89
N GLN A 433 -10.62 12.55 -21.39
CA GLN A 433 -10.90 12.43 -22.82
C GLN A 433 -11.65 13.66 -23.37
N ASN A 434 -11.31 14.05 -24.59
CA ASN A 434 -11.95 15.12 -25.35
C ASN A 434 -11.95 16.48 -24.63
N PHE A 435 -11.01 16.71 -23.72
CA PHE A 435 -10.84 17.97 -23.00
C PHE A 435 -10.69 19.16 -23.97
N ASP A 436 -9.82 19.03 -24.97
CA ASP A 436 -9.64 20.03 -26.01
C ASP A 436 -10.89 20.19 -26.90
N GLN A 437 -11.71 19.15 -27.09
CA GLN A 437 -12.95 19.29 -27.87
C GLN A 437 -14.01 20.11 -27.12
N GLN A 438 -14.09 19.98 -25.80
CA GLN A 438 -14.96 20.81 -24.97
C GLN A 438 -14.51 22.28 -25.02
N MET A 439 -13.19 22.51 -25.00
CA MET A 439 -12.62 23.85 -25.15
C MET A 439 -12.78 24.41 -26.57
N ASN A 440 -12.65 23.58 -27.61
CA ASN A 440 -12.89 23.96 -29.00
C ASN A 440 -14.35 24.34 -29.28
N GLN A 441 -15.32 23.79 -28.54
CA GLN A 441 -16.72 24.25 -28.62
C GLN A 441 -16.89 25.69 -28.10
N ALA A 442 -16.07 26.09 -27.13
CA ALA A 442 -15.92 27.48 -26.69
C ALA A 442 -14.89 28.25 -27.54
N GLY A 443 -14.35 27.62 -28.59
CA GLY A 443 -13.45 28.25 -29.54
C GLY A 443 -12.00 28.42 -29.08
N MET A 444 -11.48 27.44 -28.35
CA MET A 444 -10.12 27.48 -27.85
C MET A 444 -9.42 26.17 -28.21
N SER A 445 -8.31 26.27 -28.93
CA SER A 445 -7.45 25.12 -29.28
C SER A 445 -6.23 25.13 -28.35
N ILE A 446 -6.09 24.13 -27.50
CA ILE A 446 -5.00 24.06 -26.52
C ILE A 446 -3.74 23.51 -27.21
N GLU A 447 -2.63 24.24 -27.12
CA GLU A 447 -1.32 23.79 -27.61
C GLU A 447 -0.59 22.95 -26.56
N SER A 448 -0.53 23.45 -25.34
CA SER A 448 0.23 22.85 -24.24
C SER A 448 -0.31 23.29 -22.89
N VAL A 449 0.12 22.59 -21.84
CA VAL A 449 -0.18 22.91 -20.45
C VAL A 449 1.09 22.92 -19.61
N GLU A 450 1.10 23.76 -18.59
CA GLU A 450 2.21 23.93 -17.66
C GLU A 450 1.64 24.24 -16.27
N VAL A 451 2.36 23.87 -15.22
CA VAL A 451 2.00 24.22 -13.85
C VAL A 451 2.98 25.28 -13.38
N THR A 452 2.46 26.46 -13.08
CA THR A 452 3.24 27.63 -12.68
C THR A 452 2.44 28.46 -11.68
N ASN A 453 3.12 29.05 -10.70
CA ASN A 453 2.51 29.87 -9.66
C ASN A 453 1.29 29.19 -8.98
N SER A 454 1.37 27.88 -8.76
CA SER A 454 0.29 27.05 -8.17
C SER A 454 -1.00 27.00 -9.01
N LYS A 455 -0.91 27.25 -10.32
CA LYS A 455 -2.01 27.20 -11.28
C LYS A 455 -1.64 26.32 -12.48
N LEU A 456 -2.64 25.65 -13.05
CA LEU A 456 -2.51 24.97 -14.34
C LEU A 456 -2.74 26.00 -15.45
N ARG A 457 -1.67 26.41 -16.12
CA ARG A 457 -1.66 27.33 -17.26
C ARG A 457 -1.80 26.52 -18.54
N MET A 458 -2.81 26.84 -19.35
CA MET A 458 -3.09 26.18 -20.62
C MET A 458 -2.88 27.19 -21.74
N TYR A 459 -1.89 26.94 -22.60
CA TYR A 459 -1.57 27.82 -23.71
C TYR A 459 -2.51 27.55 -24.89
N VAL A 460 -3.11 28.60 -25.42
CA VAL A 460 -4.12 28.53 -26.48
C VAL A 460 -3.56 29.11 -27.76
N VAL A 461 -3.84 28.44 -28.88
CA VAL A 461 -3.43 28.91 -30.20
C VAL A 461 -4.36 30.04 -30.66
N LEU A 462 -3.78 31.18 -31.04
CA LEU A 462 -4.50 32.31 -31.64
C LEU A 462 -4.70 32.14 -33.15
N SER A 463 -5.57 32.98 -33.71
CA SER A 463 -5.73 33.11 -35.16
C SER A 463 -4.43 33.53 -35.85
N ASP A 464 -3.90 32.67 -36.73
CA ASP A 464 -2.75 33.01 -37.60
C ASP A 464 -3.07 34.14 -38.61
N SER A 465 -4.34 34.53 -38.73
CA SER A 465 -4.80 35.52 -39.70
C SER A 465 -4.68 36.96 -39.24
N ILE A 466 -4.53 37.20 -37.92
CA ILE A 466 -4.41 38.52 -37.31
C ILE A 466 -3.05 38.61 -36.60
N PRO A 467 -2.19 39.59 -36.91
CA PRO A 467 -0.95 39.79 -36.18
C PRO A 467 -1.20 40.00 -34.68
N LEU A 468 -0.38 39.37 -33.82
CA LEU A 468 -0.51 39.50 -32.35
C LEU A 468 -0.55 40.95 -31.87
N GLY A 469 0.24 41.84 -32.48
CA GLY A 469 0.21 43.27 -32.15
C GLY A 469 -1.14 43.95 -32.46
N ASP A 470 -1.79 43.56 -33.55
CA ASP A 470 -3.11 44.10 -33.91
C ASP A 470 -4.20 43.54 -32.97
N ILE A 471 -4.02 42.31 -32.46
CA ILE A 471 -4.87 41.72 -31.40
C ILE A 471 -4.68 42.49 -30.09
N GLN A 472 -3.44 42.76 -29.68
CA GLN A 472 -3.11 43.52 -28.47
C GLN A 472 -3.71 44.93 -28.52
N ASP A 473 -3.53 45.65 -29.63
CA ASP A 473 -4.10 46.99 -29.84
C ASP A 473 -5.64 46.99 -29.72
N ALA A 474 -6.31 45.96 -30.25
CA ALA A 474 -7.75 45.82 -30.15
C ALA A 474 -8.21 45.58 -28.71
N ILE A 475 -7.49 44.74 -27.97
CA ILE A 475 -7.82 44.41 -26.58
C ILE A 475 -7.55 45.59 -25.65
N GLU A 476 -6.45 46.33 -25.85
CA GLU A 476 -6.21 47.61 -25.16
C GLU A 476 -7.36 48.60 -25.39
N GLY A 477 -7.87 48.68 -26.62
CA GLY A 477 -9.02 49.51 -26.96
C GLY A 477 -10.30 49.11 -26.23
N VAL A 478 -10.56 47.80 -26.14
CA VAL A 478 -11.71 47.22 -25.40
C VAL A 478 -11.60 47.51 -23.90
N LEU A 479 -10.43 47.25 -23.30
CA LEU A 479 -10.16 47.56 -21.89
C LEU A 479 -10.34 49.04 -21.58
N GLY A 480 -9.84 49.91 -22.45
CA GLY A 480 -10.06 51.36 -22.33
C GLY A 480 -11.54 51.74 -22.39
N GLY A 481 -12.34 51.04 -23.20
CA GLY A 481 -13.79 51.23 -23.31
C GLY A 481 -14.55 50.85 -22.05
N ILE A 482 -14.12 49.79 -21.36
CA ILE A 482 -14.78 49.31 -20.14
C ILE A 482 -14.28 49.96 -18.85
N SER A 483 -13.11 50.64 -18.82
CA SER A 483 -12.51 51.21 -17.59
C SER A 483 -13.40 52.24 -16.84
N ASP A 484 -14.43 52.78 -17.49
CA ASP A 484 -15.41 53.70 -16.92
C ASP A 484 -16.84 53.10 -16.84
N ASN A 485 -17.00 51.79 -17.05
CA ASN A 485 -18.30 51.14 -17.08
C ASN A 485 -18.89 51.04 -15.65
N PRO A 486 -20.07 51.64 -15.36
CA PRO A 486 -20.68 51.62 -14.03
C PRO A 486 -21.21 50.23 -13.61
N GLU A 487 -21.31 49.29 -14.54
CA GLU A 487 -21.72 47.90 -14.27
C GLU A 487 -20.54 47.00 -13.89
N VAL A 488 -19.30 47.46 -14.12
CA VAL A 488 -18.07 46.76 -13.73
C VAL A 488 -17.68 47.16 -12.29
N PRO A 489 -17.30 46.20 -11.41
CA PRO A 489 -16.85 46.50 -10.06
C PRO A 489 -15.66 47.46 -10.04
N ALA A 490 -15.60 48.32 -9.01
CA ALA A 490 -14.56 49.36 -8.93
C ALA A 490 -13.15 48.75 -8.83
N GLU A 491 -13.01 47.62 -8.13
CA GLU A 491 -11.76 46.88 -8.00
C GLU A 491 -11.24 46.37 -9.36
N VAL A 492 -12.15 46.03 -10.28
CA VAL A 492 -11.80 45.62 -11.64
C VAL A 492 -11.36 46.80 -12.46
N ASN A 493 -12.06 47.94 -12.36
CA ASN A 493 -11.64 49.17 -13.07
C ASN A 493 -10.24 49.62 -12.65
N ASP A 494 -9.93 49.58 -11.34
CA ASP A 494 -8.59 49.88 -10.83
C ASP A 494 -7.55 48.92 -11.45
N ALA A 495 -7.86 47.63 -11.53
CA ALA A 495 -6.98 46.64 -12.14
C ALA A 495 -6.82 46.83 -13.67
N ILE A 496 -7.87 47.25 -14.39
CA ILE A 496 -7.81 47.60 -15.82
C ILE A 496 -6.84 48.77 -16.03
N ASP A 497 -6.99 49.81 -15.22
CA ASP A 497 -6.12 50.97 -15.26
C ASP A 497 -4.66 50.59 -14.99
N ASP A 498 -4.40 49.70 -14.03
CA ASP A 498 -3.06 49.20 -13.74
C ASP A 498 -2.46 48.43 -14.93
N VAL A 499 -3.23 47.58 -15.60
CA VAL A 499 -2.80 46.88 -16.83
C VAL A 499 -2.47 47.89 -17.94
N LEU A 500 -3.37 48.81 -18.25
CA LEU A 500 -3.19 49.81 -19.32
C LEU A 500 -2.00 50.74 -19.03
N ASN A 501 -1.81 51.13 -17.77
CA ASN A 501 -0.67 51.93 -17.34
C ASN A 501 0.64 51.14 -17.47
N SER A 502 0.64 49.86 -17.10
CA SER A 502 1.82 49.00 -17.14
C SER A 502 2.32 48.76 -18.58
N ILE A 503 1.41 48.57 -19.54
CA ILE A 503 1.76 48.39 -20.95
C ILE A 503 2.43 49.64 -21.55
N THR A 504 1.97 50.82 -21.14
CA THR A 504 2.47 52.09 -21.68
C THR A 504 3.68 52.65 -20.92
N ASP A 505 3.98 52.15 -19.72
CA ASP A 505 5.15 52.52 -18.92
C ASP A 505 6.40 51.71 -19.36
N PRO A 506 7.49 52.36 -19.82
CA PRO A 506 8.76 51.68 -20.12
C PRO A 506 9.42 50.96 -18.94
N GLN A 507 8.96 51.16 -17.71
CA GLN A 507 9.40 50.45 -16.50
C GLN A 507 8.28 49.58 -15.88
N GLY A 508 7.13 49.49 -16.55
CA GLY A 508 6.02 48.64 -16.12
C GLY A 508 6.35 47.16 -16.24
N ASP A 509 5.54 46.35 -15.55
CA ASP A 509 5.54 44.90 -15.63
C ASP A 509 4.14 44.44 -16.07
N PRO A 510 3.87 44.37 -17.39
CA PRO A 510 2.54 44.03 -17.89
C PRO A 510 2.10 42.62 -17.50
N GLU A 511 3.04 41.70 -17.31
CA GLU A 511 2.76 40.33 -16.89
C GLU A 511 2.25 40.31 -15.45
N GLN A 512 2.95 40.99 -14.52
CA GLN A 512 2.46 41.11 -13.14
C GLN A 512 1.11 41.83 -13.06
N ALA A 513 0.91 42.91 -13.84
CA ALA A 513 -0.36 43.64 -13.82
C ALA A 513 -1.54 42.78 -14.33
N VAL A 514 -1.30 41.95 -15.35
CA VAL A 514 -2.30 40.97 -15.83
C VAL A 514 -2.55 39.89 -14.77
N GLU A 515 -1.52 39.38 -14.10
CA GLU A 515 -1.68 38.40 -13.01
C GLU A 515 -2.49 38.99 -11.83
N ASP A 516 -2.19 40.23 -11.42
CA ASP A 516 -2.91 40.93 -10.35
C ASP A 516 -4.38 41.20 -10.73
N PHE A 517 -4.64 41.56 -12.00
CA PHE A 517 -5.99 41.66 -12.52
C PHE A 517 -6.70 40.31 -12.43
N MET A 518 -6.04 39.24 -12.86
CA MET A 518 -6.61 37.89 -12.87
C MET A 518 -6.97 37.42 -11.46
N GLU A 519 -6.12 37.68 -10.47
CA GLU A 519 -6.41 37.38 -9.06
C GLU A 519 -7.60 38.20 -8.56
N THR A 520 -7.67 39.49 -8.91
CA THR A 520 -8.80 40.36 -8.55
C THR A 520 -10.11 39.85 -9.16
N PHE A 521 -10.10 39.49 -10.44
CA PHE A 521 -11.25 38.95 -11.15
C PHE A 521 -11.71 37.60 -10.56
N GLU A 522 -10.77 36.69 -10.27
CA GLU A 522 -11.07 35.39 -9.66
C GLU A 522 -11.68 35.52 -8.25
N GLY A 523 -11.37 36.59 -7.52
CA GLY A 523 -11.92 36.89 -6.20
C GLY A 523 -13.34 37.47 -6.19
N LEU A 524 -13.90 37.80 -7.36
CA LEU A 524 -15.25 38.33 -7.50
C LEU A 524 -16.34 37.27 -7.32
N SER A 525 -17.57 37.72 -7.12
CA SER A 525 -18.74 36.84 -7.20
C SER A 525 -19.02 36.42 -8.63
N GLU A 526 -19.71 35.29 -8.85
CA GLU A 526 -20.07 34.83 -10.20
C GLU A 526 -20.92 35.87 -10.96
N GLU A 527 -21.79 36.61 -10.27
CA GLU A 527 -22.59 37.69 -10.86
C GLU A 527 -21.71 38.85 -11.34
N ASP A 528 -20.70 39.22 -10.55
CA ASP A 528 -19.76 40.28 -10.89
C ASP A 528 -18.80 39.85 -12.00
N GLN A 529 -18.33 38.60 -11.99
CA GLN A 529 -17.51 38.04 -13.08
C GLN A 529 -18.28 38.04 -14.42
N GLN A 530 -19.56 37.69 -14.38
CA GLN A 530 -20.43 37.74 -15.55
C GLN A 530 -20.60 39.17 -16.05
N ALA A 531 -20.80 40.16 -15.17
CA ALA A 531 -20.94 41.56 -15.57
C ALA A 531 -19.69 42.09 -16.30
N VAL A 532 -18.49 41.72 -15.83
CA VAL A 532 -17.22 42.06 -16.50
C VAL A 532 -17.14 41.39 -17.87
N TYR A 533 -17.49 40.10 -17.95
CA TYR A 533 -17.49 39.36 -19.22
C TYR A 533 -18.47 39.97 -20.24
N ASP A 534 -19.69 40.30 -19.81
CA ASP A 534 -20.71 40.92 -20.67
C ASP A 534 -20.25 42.29 -21.18
N ALA A 535 -19.62 43.10 -20.32
CA ALA A 535 -19.04 44.39 -20.70
C ALA A 535 -17.91 44.25 -21.73
N LEU A 536 -17.00 43.28 -21.52
CA LEU A 536 -15.95 42.95 -22.49
C LEU A 536 -16.58 42.55 -23.83
N GLN A 537 -17.57 41.66 -23.82
CA GLN A 537 -18.23 41.17 -25.02
C GLN A 537 -18.95 42.29 -25.79
N GLU A 538 -19.61 43.22 -25.11
CA GLU A 538 -20.25 44.39 -25.73
C GLU A 538 -19.21 45.29 -26.42
N GLU A 539 -18.10 45.57 -25.77
CA GLU A 539 -17.02 46.37 -26.37
C GLU A 539 -16.33 45.63 -27.53
N PHE A 540 -16.17 44.30 -27.46
CA PHE A 540 -15.66 43.50 -28.59
C PHE A 540 -16.60 43.51 -29.81
N GLN A 541 -17.90 43.71 -29.63
CA GLN A 541 -18.82 43.89 -30.77
C GLN A 541 -18.64 45.23 -31.47
N ASN A 542 -18.04 46.20 -30.77
CA ASN A 542 -17.77 47.55 -31.26
C ASN A 542 -16.31 47.73 -31.73
N SER A 543 -15.42 46.78 -31.47
CA SER A 543 -14.01 46.81 -31.88
C SER A 543 -13.79 46.37 -33.34
N GLU A 544 -12.55 46.55 -33.82
CA GLU A 544 -12.16 46.18 -35.19
C GLU A 544 -12.19 44.67 -35.43
N TYR A 545 -11.84 43.88 -34.42
CA TYR A 545 -11.91 42.43 -34.42
C TYR A 545 -12.89 41.99 -33.34
N SER A 546 -13.79 41.07 -33.67
CA SER A 546 -14.59 40.39 -32.65
C SER A 546 -13.73 39.40 -31.87
N LEU A 547 -14.21 38.98 -30.69
CA LEU A 547 -13.57 37.90 -29.94
C LEU A 547 -13.43 36.62 -30.79
N GLU A 548 -14.44 36.32 -31.62
CA GLU A 548 -14.40 35.17 -32.54
C GLU A 548 -13.30 35.29 -33.60
N ASP A 549 -13.03 36.50 -34.10
CA ASP A 549 -11.98 36.75 -35.09
C ASP A 549 -10.59 36.56 -34.48
N ILE A 550 -10.39 37.07 -33.25
CA ILE A 550 -9.13 36.95 -32.49
C ILE A 550 -8.82 35.49 -32.19
N LEU A 551 -9.83 34.72 -31.78
CA LEU A 551 -9.71 33.30 -31.47
C LEU A 551 -9.71 32.39 -32.70
N GLY A 552 -9.92 32.94 -33.91
CA GLY A 552 -9.85 32.17 -35.16
C GLY A 552 -11.03 31.23 -35.38
N LEU A 553 -12.22 31.61 -34.89
CA LEU A 553 -13.45 30.79 -34.88
C LEU A 553 -14.30 30.89 -36.13
N VAL A 554 -13.93 31.81 -37.02
CA VAL A 554 -14.58 31.99 -38.32
C VAL A 554 -13.60 31.52 -39.43
N PRO A 555 -14.03 30.64 -40.36
CA PRO A 555 -13.15 30.06 -41.38
C PRO A 555 -12.63 31.03 -42.44
#